data_AF-A0A4U6QBC2-F1
#
_entry.id   AF-A0A4U6QBC2-F1
#
_cell.length_a   1.000
_cell.length_b   1.000
_cell.length_c   1.000
_cell.angle_alpha   90.00
_cell.angle_beta   90.00
_cell.angle_gamma   90.00
#
_symmetry.space_group_name_H-M   'P 1'
#
loop_
_entity.id
_entity.type
_entity.pdbx_description
1 polymer ?
#
loop_
_entity_poly.entity_id
_entity_poly.type
_entity_poly.pdbx_seq_one_letter_code
_entity_poly.pdbx_strand_id
1 'polypeptide(L)'
;MTGWTYLAVLAACVIGTLPLEFALRARVYRRWTGALLAVLPISAMFLTWDYFATAGGWWWFDENHLVGLWLAGMPLEEWLFFLVIPVCGLLTIEGVRHVRPDWGRAADAAGRPPIWSRPPSTVAPSQDVEASR
;
A
#
# COMPACT_ATOMS: atom_id res chain seq x y z
N MET A 1 -11.00 24.20 13.66
CA MET A 1 -11.39 22.81 13.93
C MET A 1 -10.27 21.90 13.43
N THR A 2 -10.06 20.76 14.05
CA THR A 2 -8.78 20.04 14.27
C THR A 2 -7.93 19.67 13.02
N GLY A 3 -6.78 20.32 12.86
CA GLY A 3 -5.72 20.05 11.86
C GLY A 3 -4.89 18.79 12.05
N TRP A 4 -5.48 17.75 12.64
CA TRP A 4 -4.77 16.53 13.02
C TRP A 4 -5.26 15.29 12.28
N THR A 5 -6.30 15.40 11.44
CA THR A 5 -6.95 14.23 10.83
C THR A 5 -6.00 13.48 9.90
N TYR A 6 -5.21 14.16 9.07
CA TYR A 6 -4.21 13.49 8.22
C TYR A 6 -3.14 12.79 9.06
N LEU A 7 -2.64 13.46 10.09
CA LEU A 7 -1.68 12.89 11.03
C LEU A 7 -2.26 11.69 11.79
N ALA A 8 -3.54 11.75 12.17
CA ALA A 8 -4.24 10.68 12.87
C ALA A 8 -4.47 9.47 11.96
N VAL A 9 -4.76 9.66 10.67
CA VAL A 9 -4.85 8.58 9.68
C VAL A 9 -3.48 7.96 9.44
N LEU A 10 -2.43 8.77 9.26
CA LEU A 10 -1.05 8.30 9.15
C LEU A 10 -0.62 7.51 10.40
N ALA A 11 -0.90 8.04 11.59
CA ALA A 11 -0.64 7.37 12.85
C ALA A 11 -1.46 6.09 12.98
N ALA A 12 -2.73 6.06 12.57
CA ALA A 12 -3.54 4.84 12.57
C ALA A 12 -3.01 3.79 11.59
N CYS A 13 -2.51 4.19 10.41
CA CYS A 13 -1.84 3.29 9.48
C CYS A 13 -0.55 2.72 10.08
N VAL A 14 0.28 3.57 10.70
CA VAL A 14 1.53 3.15 11.35
C VAL A 14 1.24 2.26 12.56
N ILE A 15 0.30 2.63 13.42
CA ILE A 15 -0.13 1.84 14.59
C ILE A 15 -0.83 0.55 14.18
N GLY A 16 -1.50 0.51 13.02
CA GLY A 16 -2.08 -0.73 12.48
C GLY A 16 -1.02 -1.68 11.92
N THR A 17 0.08 -1.14 11.38
CA THR A 17 1.17 -1.92 10.78
C THR A 17 2.31 -2.26 11.75
N LEU A 18 2.48 -1.49 12.83
CA LEU A 18 3.47 -1.73 13.89
C LEU A 18 3.30 -3.09 14.59
N PRO A 19 2.08 -3.52 14.98
CA PRO A 19 1.85 -4.84 15.56
C PRO A 19 2.15 -5.94 14.55
N LEU A 20 1.99 -5.68 13.25
CA LEU A 20 2.34 -6.63 12.19
C LEU A 20 3.85 -6.84 12.11
N GLU A 21 4.64 -5.76 12.24
CA GLU A 21 6.09 -5.84 12.31
C GLU A 21 6.57 -6.61 13.56
N PHE A 22 5.95 -6.32 14.71
CA PHE A 22 6.29 -6.93 15.99
C PHE A 22 5.83 -8.40 16.09
N ALA A 23 4.64 -8.71 15.57
CA ALA A 23 4.06 -10.06 15.61
C ALA A 23 4.72 -11.01 14.61
N LEU A 24 5.17 -10.53 13.44
CA LEU A 24 5.76 -11.40 12.42
C LEU A 24 7.29 -11.41 12.43
N ARG A 25 7.95 -10.56 13.23
CA ARG A 25 9.42 -10.48 13.27
C ARG A 25 10.02 -10.36 11.86
N ALA A 26 9.25 -9.75 10.96
CA ALA A 26 9.62 -9.60 9.57
C ALA A 26 10.86 -8.72 9.56
N ARG A 27 12.02 -9.29 9.19
CA ARG A 27 13.34 -8.63 9.16
C ARG A 27 13.42 -7.52 8.11
N VAL A 28 12.32 -6.81 7.84
CA VAL A 28 12.22 -5.69 6.92
C VAL A 28 13.13 -4.56 7.40
N TYR A 29 13.17 -4.24 8.70
CA TYR A 29 14.20 -3.38 9.34
C TYR A 29 15.65 -3.78 9.12
N ARG A 30 15.91 -5.03 8.72
CA ARG A 30 17.26 -5.50 8.40
C ARG A 30 17.63 -5.37 6.92
N ARG A 31 16.67 -4.99 6.05
CA ARG A 31 16.84 -4.78 4.60
C ARG A 31 16.16 -3.48 4.15
N TRP A 32 16.22 -2.46 5.00
CA TRP A 32 15.68 -1.12 4.73
C TRP A 32 16.21 -0.49 3.46
N THR A 33 17.47 -0.75 3.11
CA THR A 33 18.04 -0.31 1.85
C THR A 33 17.28 -0.84 0.63
N GLY A 34 16.81 -2.09 0.65
CA GLY A 34 16.04 -2.68 -0.45
C GLY A 34 14.61 -2.12 -0.55
N ALA A 35 13.94 -1.95 0.59
CA ALA A 35 12.63 -1.32 0.63
C ALA A 35 12.72 0.15 0.17
N LEU A 36 13.70 0.89 0.66
CA LEU A 36 13.96 2.27 0.22
C LEU A 36 14.30 2.34 -1.27
N LEU A 37 15.13 1.43 -1.81
CA LEU A 37 15.43 1.43 -3.25
C LEU A 37 14.20 1.14 -4.12
N ALA A 38 13.24 0.37 -3.62
CA ALA A 38 11.99 0.11 -4.33
C ALA A 38 11.00 1.28 -4.22
N VAL A 39 10.94 1.92 -3.05
CA VAL A 39 9.96 2.97 -2.73
C VAL A 39 10.43 4.35 -3.21
N LEU A 40 11.69 4.73 -2.99
CA LEU A 40 12.21 6.06 -3.33
C LEU A 40 12.00 6.47 -4.79
N PRO A 41 12.35 5.67 -5.82
CA PRO A 41 12.19 6.12 -7.21
C PRO A 41 10.72 6.31 -7.57
N ILE A 42 9.83 5.45 -7.08
CA ILE A 42 8.40 5.57 -7.36
C ILE A 42 7.79 6.75 -6.59
N SER A 43 8.12 6.92 -5.31
CA SER A 43 7.68 8.05 -4.49
C SER A 43 8.20 9.37 -5.04
N ALA A 44 9.46 9.44 -5.50
CA ALA A 44 10.02 10.65 -6.10
C ALA A 44 9.30 11.04 -7.39
N MET A 45 8.97 10.07 -8.25
CA MET A 45 8.21 10.32 -9.47
C MET A 45 6.81 10.85 -9.16
N PHE A 46 6.09 10.23 -8.21
CA PHE A 46 4.76 10.69 -7.82
C PHE A 46 4.77 12.02 -7.09
N LEU A 47 5.73 12.26 -6.19
CA LEU A 47 5.90 13.56 -5.52
C LEU A 47 6.19 14.68 -6.52
N THR A 48 7.00 14.40 -7.55
CA THR A 48 7.27 15.38 -8.60
C THR A 48 5.99 15.72 -9.37
N TRP A 49 5.20 14.71 -9.72
CA TRP A 49 3.90 14.92 -10.37
C TRP A 49 2.92 15.67 -9.47
N ASP A 50 2.84 15.30 -8.19
CA ASP A 50 1.94 15.89 -7.21
C ASP A 50 2.27 17.38 -6.96
N TYR A 51 3.56 17.71 -6.94
CA TYR A 51 4.03 19.10 -6.92
C TYR A 51 3.50 19.89 -8.13
N PHE A 52 3.60 19.34 -9.34
CA PHE A 52 3.11 20.02 -10.55
C PHE A 52 1.59 20.16 -10.57
N ALA A 53 0.85 19.14 -10.12
CA ALA A 53 -0.61 19.18 -10.05
C ALA A 53 -1.10 20.25 -9.06
N THR A 54 -0.42 20.37 -7.92
CA THR A 54 -0.72 21.39 -6.90
C THR A 54 -0.31 22.78 -7.36
N ALA A 55 0.88 22.93 -7.97
CA ALA A 55 1.35 24.20 -8.52
C ALA A 55 0.49 24.68 -9.70
N GLY A 56 -0.06 23.76 -10.49
CA GLY A 56 -1.00 24.04 -11.58
C GLY A 56 -2.42 24.35 -11.13
N GLY A 57 -2.73 24.22 -9.83
CA GLY A 57 -4.06 24.43 -9.29
C GLY A 57 -5.10 23.41 -9.77
N TRP A 58 -4.65 22.22 -10.17
CA TRP A 58 -5.57 21.13 -10.50
C TRP A 58 -6.03 20.38 -9.26
N TRP A 59 -5.23 20.49 -8.20
CA TRP A 59 -5.46 19.87 -6.91
C TRP A 59 -5.09 20.84 -5.80
N TRP A 60 -5.84 20.80 -4.70
CA TRP A 60 -5.64 21.66 -3.54
C TRP A 60 -5.78 20.82 -2.29
N PHE A 61 -4.96 21.12 -1.28
CA PHE A 61 -5.05 20.47 0.02
C PHE A 61 -5.84 21.36 0.98
N ASP A 62 -6.72 20.76 1.77
CA ASP A 62 -7.45 21.49 2.80
C ASP A 62 -6.53 21.75 4.01
N GLU A 63 -6.03 22.98 4.10
CA GLU A 63 -5.11 23.44 5.15
C GLU A 63 -5.66 23.24 6.56
N ASN A 64 -6.97 23.12 6.73
CA ASN A 64 -7.58 22.89 8.04
C ASN A 64 -7.32 21.50 8.61
N HIS A 65 -6.79 20.58 7.80
CA HIS A 65 -6.52 19.19 8.19
C HIS A 65 -5.02 18.85 8.25
N LEU A 66 -4.17 19.82 7.89
CA LEU A 66 -2.71 19.73 7.89
C LEU A 66 -2.15 20.27 9.22
N VAL A 67 -1.00 19.75 9.62
CA VAL A 67 -0.21 20.22 10.76
C VAL A 67 0.41 21.60 10.48
N GLY A 68 0.42 22.00 9.20
CA GLY A 68 0.93 23.31 8.74
C GLY A 68 2.45 23.35 8.53
N LEU A 69 3.10 22.18 8.46
CA LEU A 69 4.52 22.05 8.10
C LEU A 69 4.64 21.88 6.58
N TRP A 70 5.25 22.86 5.92
CA TRP A 70 5.43 22.88 4.47
C TRP A 70 6.88 22.61 4.09
N LEU A 71 7.10 21.64 3.21
CA LEU A 71 8.39 21.30 2.63
C LEU A 71 8.31 21.39 1.10
N ALA A 72 9.16 22.22 0.50
CA ALA A 72 9.19 22.47 -0.94
C ALA A 72 7.83 22.83 -1.55
N GLY A 73 7.01 23.60 -0.81
CA GLY A 73 5.69 24.04 -1.28
C GLY A 73 4.55 23.02 -1.11
N MET A 74 4.81 21.87 -0.46
CA MET A 74 3.79 20.87 -0.15
C MET A 74 3.81 20.50 1.34
N PRO A 75 2.67 20.07 1.92
CA PRO A 75 2.61 19.59 3.29
C PRO A 75 3.51 18.38 3.53
N LEU A 76 4.15 18.34 4.69
CA LEU A 76 5.02 17.23 5.12
C LEU A 76 4.28 15.89 5.13
N GLU A 77 2.98 15.92 5.42
CA GLU A 77 2.08 14.78 5.44
C GLU A 77 2.04 14.05 4.10
N GLU A 78 2.16 14.78 2.99
CA GLU A 78 2.15 14.21 1.65
C GLU A 78 3.44 13.43 1.38
N TRP A 79 4.58 14.00 1.79
CA TRP A 79 5.87 13.32 1.76
C TRP A 79 5.83 12.02 2.57
N LEU A 80 5.25 12.07 3.77
CA LEU A 80 5.08 10.87 4.60
C LEU A 80 4.12 9.89 3.97
N PHE A 81 3.01 10.33 3.37
CA PHE A 81 2.03 9.46 2.73
C PHE A 81 2.66 8.62 1.61
N PHE A 82 3.42 9.26 0.71
CA PHE A 82 4.09 8.57 -0.40
C PHE A 82 5.20 7.62 0.03
N LEU A 83 5.71 7.73 1.27
CA LEU A 83 6.71 6.81 1.82
C LEU A 83 6.05 5.70 2.66
N VAL A 84 5.11 6.06 3.52
CA VAL A 84 4.48 5.16 4.51
C VAL A 84 3.53 4.19 3.83
N ILE A 85 2.68 4.64 2.89
CA ILE A 85 1.68 3.77 2.26
C ILE A 85 2.32 2.61 1.47
N PRO A 86 3.33 2.84 0.60
CA PRO A 86 4.00 1.74 -0.08
C PRO A 86 4.69 0.77 0.88
N VAL A 87 5.28 1.28 1.96
CA VAL A 87 5.90 0.44 3.01
C VAL A 87 4.84 -0.41 3.72
N CYS A 88 3.69 0.16 4.06
CA CYS A 88 2.57 -0.57 4.65
C CYS A 88 2.07 -1.69 3.72
N GLY A 89 1.95 -1.42 2.42
CA GLY A 89 1.59 -2.42 1.41
C GLY A 89 2.60 -3.57 1.33
N LEU A 90 3.89 -3.24 1.36
CA LEU A 90 4.97 -4.24 1.34
C LEU A 90 4.94 -5.12 2.60
N LEU A 91 4.79 -4.52 3.79
CA LEU A 91 4.65 -5.26 5.05
C LEU A 91 3.42 -6.18 5.04
N THR A 92 2.31 -5.71 4.47
CA THR A 92 1.08 -6.51 4.35
C THR A 92 1.30 -7.75 3.48
N ILE A 93 1.90 -7.58 2.29
CA ILE A 93 2.18 -8.70 1.38
C ILE A 93 3.12 -9.72 2.02
N GLU A 94 4.19 -9.25 2.67
CA GLU A 94 5.11 -10.13 3.37
C GLU A 94 4.43 -10.84 4.54
N GLY A 95 3.52 -10.16 5.23
CA GLY A 95 2.76 -10.75 6.31
C GLY A 95 1.83 -11.88 5.86
N VAL A 96 1.11 -11.68 4.76
CA VAL A 96 0.27 -12.73 4.20
C VAL A 96 1.12 -13.91 3.70
N ARG A 97 2.29 -13.65 3.08
CA ARG A 97 3.23 -14.72 2.68
C ARG A 97 3.77 -15.51 3.87
N HIS A 98 3.93 -14.87 5.03
CA HIS A 98 4.38 -15.55 6.25
C HIS A 98 3.29 -16.46 6.84
N VAL A 99 2.04 -15.97 6.90
CA VAL A 99 0.90 -16.73 7.42
C VAL A 99 0.45 -17.83 6.45
N ARG A 100 0.55 -17.59 5.14
CA ARG A 100 0.23 -18.54 4.08
C ARG A 100 1.45 -18.74 3.16
N PRO A 101 2.43 -19.57 3.55
CA PRO A 101 3.63 -19.80 2.73
C PRO A 101 3.32 -20.46 1.37
N ASP A 102 2.16 -21.09 1.22
CA ASP A 102 1.69 -21.70 -0.03
C ASP A 102 1.07 -20.67 -0.99
N TRP A 103 0.78 -19.46 -0.50
CA TRP A 103 0.24 -18.37 -1.29
C TRP A 103 1.32 -17.86 -2.26
N GLY A 104 1.08 -18.07 -3.56
CA GLY A 104 2.06 -17.80 -4.63
C GLY A 104 2.89 -19.03 -5.00
N ARG A 105 3.45 -19.76 -4.02
CA ARG A 105 4.31 -20.93 -4.29
C ARG A 105 3.59 -22.06 -5.01
N ALA A 106 2.32 -22.33 -4.69
CA ALA A 106 1.53 -23.35 -5.40
C ALA A 106 1.23 -22.94 -6.86
N ALA A 107 1.17 -21.64 -7.17
CA ALA A 107 1.01 -21.15 -8.53
C ALA A 107 2.31 -21.23 -9.32
N ASP A 108 3.44 -20.90 -8.67
CA ASP A 108 4.77 -20.97 -9.24
C ASP A 108 5.23 -22.42 -9.48
N ALA A 109 4.98 -23.31 -8.50
CA ALA A 109 5.35 -24.73 -8.57
C ALA A 109 4.47 -25.53 -9.55
N ALA A 110 3.20 -25.13 -9.74
CA ALA A 110 2.30 -25.77 -10.70
C ALA A 110 2.50 -25.26 -12.15
N GLY A 111 3.48 -24.39 -12.39
CA GLY A 111 3.72 -23.81 -13.72
C GLY A 111 2.47 -23.14 -14.30
N ARG A 112 1.65 -22.49 -13.44
CA ARG A 112 0.36 -21.97 -13.88
C ARG A 112 0.59 -20.99 -15.03
N PRO A 113 -0.10 -21.18 -16.16
CA PRO A 113 0.06 -20.25 -17.28
C PRO A 113 -0.37 -18.85 -16.83
N PRO A 114 0.26 -17.80 -17.39
CA PRO A 114 -0.01 -16.43 -17.02
C PRO A 114 -1.50 -16.12 -17.18
N ILE A 115 -2.00 -15.16 -16.41
CA ILE A 115 -3.46 -14.95 -16.31
C ILE A 115 -4.15 -14.67 -17.65
N TRP A 116 -3.41 -14.10 -18.62
CA TRP A 116 -3.89 -13.80 -19.96
C TRP A 116 -4.08 -15.03 -20.86
N SER A 117 -3.49 -16.18 -20.53
CA SER A 117 -3.69 -17.44 -21.27
C SER A 117 -4.72 -18.36 -20.61
N ARG A 118 -5.33 -17.92 -19.50
CA ARG A 118 -6.43 -18.65 -18.87
C ARG A 118 -7.71 -18.37 -19.64
N PRO A 119 -8.50 -19.40 -19.99
CA PRO A 119 -9.83 -19.15 -20.53
C PRO A 119 -10.61 -18.31 -19.51
N PRO A 120 -11.42 -17.33 -19.96
CA PRO A 120 -12.28 -16.57 -19.06
C PRO A 120 -13.05 -17.57 -18.20
N SER A 121 -12.95 -17.42 -16.88
CA SER A 121 -13.56 -18.34 -15.93
C SER A 121 -15.04 -18.43 -16.27
N THR A 122 -15.46 -19.54 -16.86
CA THR A 122 -16.86 -19.91 -16.91
C THR A 122 -17.20 -20.09 -15.45
N VAL A 123 -17.90 -19.10 -14.88
CA VAL A 123 -18.54 -19.27 -13.58
C VAL A 123 -19.51 -20.42 -13.80
N ALA A 124 -19.08 -21.64 -13.52
CA ALA A 124 -19.97 -22.79 -13.51
C ALA A 124 -21.08 -22.41 -12.51
N PRO A 125 -22.35 -22.43 -12.90
CA PRO A 125 -23.43 -22.09 -11.99
C PRO A 125 -23.29 -23.00 -10.77
N SER A 126 -23.15 -22.36 -9.60
CA SER A 126 -23.06 -23.03 -8.31
C SER A 126 -24.23 -24.02 -8.21
N GLN A 127 -23.91 -25.31 -8.23
CA GLN A 127 -24.87 -26.41 -8.10
C GLN A 127 -25.63 -26.36 -6.75
N ASP A 128 -25.25 -25.44 -5.86
CA ASP A 128 -25.85 -25.19 -4.56
C ASP A 128 -27.29 -24.62 -4.62
N VAL A 129 -27.72 -24.09 -5.77
CA VAL A 129 -29.09 -23.53 -5.90
C VAL A 129 -30.13 -24.62 -6.20
N GLU A 130 -29.73 -25.72 -6.86
CA GLU A 130 -30.66 -26.71 -7.40
C GLU A 130 -31.04 -27.81 -6.39
N ALA A 131 -30.26 -27.97 -5.31
CA ALA A 131 -30.58 -28.88 -4.20
C ALA A 131 -31.55 -28.32 -3.16
N SER A 132 -32.09 -27.10 -3.38
CA SER A 132 -32.96 -26.37 -2.44
C SER A 132 -34.41 -26.17 -2.92
N ARG A 133 -34.81 -26.82 -4.03
CA ARG A 133 -36.17 -26.83 -4.55
C ARG A 133 -36.75 -28.23 -4.52
#